data_AF-A0A354U7S0-F1
#
_entry.id   AF-A0A354U7S0-F1
#
_cell.length_a   1.000
_cell.length_b   1.000
_cell.length_c   1.000
_cell.angle_alpha   90.00
_cell.angle_beta   90.00
_cell.angle_gamma   90.00
#
_symmetry.space_group_name_H-M   'P 1'
#
loop_
_entity.id
_entity.type
_entity.pdbx_description
1 polymer ?
#
loop_
_entity_poly.entity_id
_entity_poly.type
_entity_poly.pdbx_seq_one_letter_code
_entity_poly.pdbx_strand_id
1 'polypeptide(L)'
;MKLCSLEKHDLSKAPPAFVWATVTDQLVDYHNSIVFAEAMNAAKRPCELHIYPLGDHGMLLGLETPDVCAWPSAAVNFLQNEWERRDTGCANANRYTNGYQYEAEKRAGLTI
;
A
#
# COMPACT_ATOMS: atom_id res chain seq x y z
N MET A 1 -24.83 -1.83 -0.05
CA MET A 1 -24.21 -1.83 -1.39
C MET A 1 -22.86 -2.53 -1.32
N LYS A 2 -22.70 -3.73 -1.90
CA LYS A 2 -21.42 -4.46 -1.95
C LYS A 2 -20.63 -4.20 -3.23
N LEU A 3 -21.33 -3.92 -4.34
CA LEU A 3 -20.74 -3.85 -5.68
C LEU A 3 -19.65 -2.78 -5.81
N CYS A 4 -19.87 -1.59 -5.26
CA CYS A 4 -18.97 -0.43 -5.42
C CYS A 4 -17.96 -0.25 -4.26
N SER A 5 -17.85 -1.22 -3.35
CA SER A 5 -17.01 -1.16 -2.15
C SER A 5 -15.93 -2.24 -2.23
N LEU A 6 -14.72 -1.89 -2.69
CA LEU A 6 -13.62 -2.83 -2.89
C LEU A 6 -13.26 -3.62 -1.62
N GLU A 7 -13.31 -2.96 -0.46
CA GLU A 7 -13.01 -3.54 0.85
C GLU A 7 -13.98 -4.65 1.27
N LYS A 8 -15.16 -4.73 0.64
CA LYS A 8 -16.18 -5.75 0.92
C LYS A 8 -16.07 -6.99 0.01
N HIS A 9 -15.18 -6.98 -0.99
CA HIS A 9 -15.00 -8.13 -1.91
C HIS A 9 -14.01 -9.16 -1.34
N ASP A 10 -14.02 -10.36 -1.92
CA ASP A 10 -12.99 -11.36 -1.61
C ASP A 10 -11.66 -10.95 -2.25
N LEU A 11 -10.72 -10.52 -1.42
CA LEU A 11 -9.40 -10.05 -1.86
C LEU A 11 -8.33 -11.16 -1.82
N SER A 12 -8.68 -12.42 -1.55
CA SER A 12 -7.73 -13.54 -1.46
C SER A 12 -6.85 -13.71 -2.72
N LYS A 13 -7.37 -13.29 -3.88
CA LYS A 13 -6.68 -13.32 -5.18
C LYS A 13 -6.42 -11.93 -5.77
N ALA A 14 -6.63 -10.86 -4.99
CA ALA A 14 -6.38 -9.50 -5.48
C ALA A 14 -4.90 -9.35 -5.88
N PRO A 15 -4.58 -8.67 -7.00
CA PRO A 15 -3.20 -8.34 -7.31
C PRO A 15 -2.62 -7.39 -6.25
N PRO A 16 -1.29 -7.28 -6.12
CA PRO A 16 -0.66 -6.21 -5.37
C PRO A 16 -1.21 -4.84 -5.78
N ALA A 17 -1.42 -3.95 -4.81
CA ALA A 17 -2.00 -2.63 -5.06
C ALA A 17 -1.11 -1.50 -4.54
N PHE A 18 -0.85 -0.51 -5.39
CA PHE A 18 -0.34 0.79 -4.98
C PHE A 18 -1.51 1.77 -4.95
N VAL A 19 -1.67 2.48 -3.83
CA VAL A 19 -2.76 3.44 -3.64
C VAL A 19 -2.17 4.74 -3.12
N TRP A 20 -2.67 5.86 -3.63
CA TRP A 20 -2.37 7.17 -3.07
C TRP A 20 -3.61 8.05 -3.03
N ALA A 21 -3.67 8.96 -2.06
CA ALA A 21 -4.75 9.94 -1.92
C ALA A 21 -4.25 11.19 -1.18
N THR A 22 -5.03 12.27 -1.22
CA THR A 22 -4.80 13.49 -0.46
C THR A 22 -5.87 13.64 0.62
N VAL A 23 -5.51 14.17 1.80
CA VAL A 23 -6.46 14.39 2.91
C VAL A 23 -7.48 15.48 2.56
N THR A 24 -7.10 16.46 1.73
CA THR A 24 -7.97 17.58 1.34
C THR A 24 -8.86 17.30 0.13
N ASP A 25 -8.88 16.08 -0.43
CA ASP A 25 -9.82 15.73 -1.49
C ASP A 25 -11.27 15.84 -0.97
N GLN A 26 -12.03 16.79 -1.52
CA GLN A 26 -13.41 17.05 -1.11
C GLN A 26 -14.44 16.17 -1.83
N LEU A 27 -14.05 15.47 -2.89
CA LEU A 27 -14.95 14.63 -3.68
C LEU A 27 -14.89 13.17 -3.24
N VAL A 28 -13.70 12.68 -2.90
CA VAL A 28 -13.48 11.30 -2.47
C VAL A 28 -12.63 11.28 -1.21
N ASP A 29 -13.26 10.94 -0.08
CA ASP A 29 -12.61 10.85 1.22
C ASP A 29 -11.44 9.85 1.19
N TYR A 30 -10.26 10.30 1.65
CA TYR A 30 -9.04 9.50 1.75
C TYR A 30 -9.22 8.24 2.61
N HIS A 31 -10.19 8.22 3.53
CA HIS A 31 -10.52 7.07 4.35
C HIS A 31 -10.89 5.84 3.51
N ASN A 32 -11.44 6.03 2.30
CA ASN A 32 -11.70 4.93 1.36
C ASN A 32 -10.42 4.14 1.02
N SER A 33 -9.30 4.84 0.88
CA SER A 33 -7.99 4.24 0.61
C SER A 33 -7.44 3.50 1.82
N ILE A 34 -7.69 4.02 3.04
CA ILE A 34 -7.28 3.37 4.30
C ILE A 34 -8.02 2.05 4.49
N VAL A 35 -9.35 2.05 4.42
CA VAL A 35 -10.14 0.82 4.65
C VAL A 35 -9.85 -0.25 3.59
N PHE A 36 -9.53 0.15 2.35
CA PHE A 36 -9.10 -0.78 1.32
C PHE A 36 -7.72 -1.38 1.63
N ALA A 37 -6.75 -0.57 2.06
CA ALA A 37 -5.42 -1.06 2.44
C ALA A 37 -5.48 -2.01 3.65
N GLU A 38 -6.32 -1.72 4.63
CA GLU A 38 -6.58 -2.62 5.77
C GLU A 38 -7.17 -3.96 5.32
N ALA A 39 -8.14 -3.93 4.39
CA ALA A 39 -8.73 -5.15 3.83
C ALA A 39 -7.70 -5.98 3.02
N MET A 40 -6.83 -5.33 2.25
CA MET A 40 -5.72 -5.98 1.54
C MET A 40 -4.75 -6.67 2.53
N ASN A 41 -4.39 -5.98 3.62
CA ASN A 41 -3.56 -6.54 4.67
C ASN A 41 -4.23 -7.74 5.37
N ALA A 42 -5.52 -7.63 5.70
CA ALA A 42 -6.28 -8.75 6.27
C ALA A 42 -6.32 -9.98 5.34
N ALA A 43 -6.36 -9.75 4.02
CA ALA A 43 -6.26 -10.78 3.00
C ALA A 43 -4.82 -11.24 2.69
N LYS A 44 -3.82 -10.74 3.44
CA LYS A 44 -2.38 -11.01 3.24
C LYS A 44 -1.91 -10.70 1.82
N ARG A 45 -2.43 -9.63 1.23
CA ARG A 45 -2.06 -9.15 -0.10
C ARG A 45 -1.13 -7.93 0.02
N PRO A 46 -0.07 -7.82 -0.79
CA PRO A 46 0.80 -6.65 -0.75
C PRO A 46 0.01 -5.39 -1.14
N CYS A 47 0.09 -4.37 -0.29
CA CYS A 47 -0.47 -3.06 -0.56
C CYS A 47 0.44 -1.97 0.00
N GLU A 48 0.73 -0.97 -0.82
CA GLU A 48 1.44 0.23 -0.41
C GLU A 48 0.49 1.43 -0.51
N LEU A 49 0.41 2.21 0.55
CA LEU A 49 -0.51 3.35 0.68
C LEU A 49 0.27 4.62 0.99
N HIS A 50 0.04 5.66 0.18
CA HIS A 50 0.57 7.02 0.41
C HIS A 50 -0.59 7.99 0.64
N ILE A 51 -0.60 8.66 1.80
CA ILE A 51 -1.57 9.71 2.12
C ILE A 51 -0.84 11.03 2.23
N TYR A 52 -1.12 11.96 1.32
CA TYR A 52 -0.55 13.30 1.31
C TYR A 52 -1.47 14.28 2.04
N PRO A 53 -0.93 15.24 2.80
CA PRO A 53 -1.75 16.14 3.61
C PRO A 53 -2.56 17.14 2.77
N LEU A 54 -2.07 17.53 1.59
CA LEU A 54 -2.66 18.58 0.76
C LEU A 54 -2.70 18.16 -0.72
N GLY A 55 -3.75 18.61 -1.42
CA GLY A 55 -3.96 18.43 -2.86
C GLY A 55 -5.44 18.21 -3.18
N ASP A 56 -5.87 18.74 -4.33
CA ASP A 56 -7.25 18.66 -4.79
C ASP A 56 -7.59 17.29 -5.38
N HIS A 57 -8.86 17.06 -5.70
CA HIS A 57 -9.26 15.88 -6.45
C HIS A 57 -8.61 15.89 -7.86
N GLY A 58 -8.11 14.74 -8.30
CA GLY A 58 -7.70 14.55 -9.69
C GLY A 58 -6.36 15.22 -10.06
N MET A 59 -5.37 15.24 -9.18
CA MET A 59 -4.06 15.89 -9.41
C MET A 59 -3.19 15.28 -10.52
N LEU A 60 -3.63 14.19 -11.18
CA LEU A 60 -2.85 13.48 -12.21
C LEU A 60 -1.44 13.10 -11.68
N LEU A 61 -0.38 13.67 -12.25
CA LEU A 61 1.01 13.47 -11.83
C LEU A 61 1.44 14.40 -10.69
N GLY A 62 0.63 15.37 -10.29
CA GLY A 62 0.88 16.28 -9.17
C GLY A 62 2.13 17.15 -9.34
N LEU A 63 2.55 17.45 -10.57
CA LEU A 63 3.85 18.10 -10.86
C LEU A 63 4.06 19.46 -10.18
N GLU A 64 2.96 20.15 -9.85
CA GLU A 64 2.98 21.46 -9.17
C GLU A 64 2.90 21.36 -7.64
N THR A 65 2.91 20.15 -7.09
CA THR A 65 2.73 19.87 -5.66
C THR A 65 3.92 19.03 -5.18
N PRO A 66 4.92 19.64 -4.52
CA PRO A 66 6.24 19.03 -4.30
C PRO A 66 6.26 17.68 -3.57
N ASP A 67 5.31 17.41 -2.69
CA ASP A 67 5.15 16.12 -2.02
C ASP A 67 4.39 15.12 -2.89
N VAL A 68 3.26 15.53 -3.50
CA VAL A 68 2.44 14.66 -4.35
C VAL A 68 3.20 14.23 -5.61
N CYS A 69 4.05 15.08 -6.20
CA CYS A 69 4.84 14.71 -7.39
C CYS A 69 5.80 13.54 -7.16
N ALA A 70 5.98 13.08 -5.91
CA ALA A 70 6.77 11.91 -5.55
C ALA A 70 6.03 10.57 -5.76
N TRP A 71 4.69 10.56 -5.84
CA TRP A 71 3.91 9.33 -5.96
C TRP A 71 4.29 8.47 -7.17
N PRO A 72 4.61 9.01 -8.37
CA PRO A 72 4.99 8.18 -9.51
C PRO A 72 6.29 7.41 -9.25
N SER A 73 7.27 8.05 -8.60
CA SER A 73 8.52 7.39 -8.22
C SER A 73 8.29 6.30 -7.17
N ALA A 74 7.41 6.55 -6.19
CA ALA A 74 7.00 5.53 -5.22
C ALA A 74 6.31 4.34 -5.90
N ALA A 75 5.40 4.59 -6.86
CA ALA A 75 4.73 3.56 -7.63
C ALA A 75 5.71 2.72 -8.46
N VAL A 76 6.71 3.34 -9.09
CA VAL A 76 7.78 2.62 -9.82
C VAL A 76 8.54 1.68 -8.87
N ASN A 77 8.95 2.18 -7.70
CA ASN A 77 9.64 1.38 -6.70
C ASN A 77 8.79 0.20 -6.22
N PHE A 78 7.50 0.44 -5.95
CA PHE A 78 6.55 -0.61 -5.58
C PHE A 78 6.48 -1.70 -6.67
N LEU A 79 6.29 -1.31 -7.93
CA LEU A 79 6.18 -2.26 -9.04
C LEU A 79 7.46 -3.08 -9.24
N GLN A 80 8.64 -2.46 -9.14
CA GLN A 80 9.92 -3.15 -9.21
C GLN A 80 10.06 -4.17 -8.07
N ASN A 81 9.74 -3.77 -6.84
CA ASN A 81 9.78 -4.65 -5.67
C ASN A 81 8.81 -5.82 -5.82
N GLU A 82 7.58 -5.58 -6.29
CA GLU A 82 6.58 -6.63 -6.52
C GLU A 82 7.00 -7.58 -7.64
N TRP A 83 7.67 -7.08 -8.68
CA TRP A 83 8.23 -7.92 -9.73
C TRP A 83 9.31 -8.86 -9.18
N GLU A 84 10.28 -8.32 -8.43
CA GLU A 84 11.34 -9.11 -7.81
C GLU A 84 10.80 -10.16 -6.82
N ARG A 85 9.76 -9.83 -6.05
CA ARG A 85 9.11 -10.76 -5.10
C ARG A 85 8.46 -11.95 -5.80
N ARG A 86 7.95 -11.77 -7.03
CA ARG A 86 7.36 -12.86 -7.81
C ARG A 86 8.41 -13.81 -8.38
N ASP A 87 9.50 -13.26 -8.92
CA ASP A 87 10.50 -14.03 -9.66
C ASP A 87 11.42 -14.86 -8.75
N THR A 88 11.62 -14.43 -7.49
CA THR A 88 12.61 -15.07 -6.60
C THR A 88 12.09 -16.29 -5.84
N GLY A 89 10.78 -16.61 -5.90
CA GLY A 89 10.15 -17.70 -5.11
C GLY A 89 10.31 -17.55 -3.58
N CYS A 90 10.98 -16.48 -3.16
CA CYS A 90 11.42 -16.17 -1.82
C CYS A 90 10.57 -15.01 -1.35
N ALA A 91 9.69 -15.28 -0.39
CA ALA A 91 9.19 -14.28 0.50
C ALA A 91 10.39 -13.49 1.06
N ASN A 92 10.61 -12.26 0.58
CA ASN A 92 11.60 -11.33 1.13
C ASN A 92 11.20 -10.85 2.54
N ALA A 93 10.85 -11.79 3.42
CA ALA A 93 10.57 -11.58 4.84
C ALA A 93 11.75 -10.89 5.55
N ASN A 94 12.96 -10.98 5.02
CA ASN A 94 14.17 -10.46 5.65
C ASN A 94 14.66 -9.09 5.12
N ARG A 95 13.96 -8.43 4.19
CA ARG A 95 14.44 -7.13 3.67
C ARG A 95 13.94 -5.92 4.48
N TYR A 96 12.93 -6.10 5.33
CA TYR A 96 12.32 -5.03 6.12
C TYR A 96 12.37 -5.25 7.64
N THR A 97 12.97 -6.34 8.12
CA THR A 97 13.19 -6.51 9.56
C THR A 97 14.38 -5.63 9.97
N ASN A 98 14.07 -4.41 10.41
CA ASN A 98 15.04 -3.74 11.28
C ASN A 98 15.24 -4.59 12.55
N GLY A 99 16.35 -4.40 13.26
CA GLY A 99 16.68 -5.22 14.43
C GLY A 99 15.58 -5.29 15.49
N TYR A 100 14.73 -4.25 15.60
CA TYR A 100 13.59 -4.26 16.52
C TYR A 100 12.48 -5.22 16.09
N GLN A 101 12.19 -5.29 14.80
CA GLN A 101 11.15 -6.13 14.24
C GLN A 101 11.54 -7.61 14.32
N TYR A 102 12.80 -7.93 14.07
CA TYR A 102 13.36 -9.27 14.30
C TYR A 102 13.20 -9.71 15.76
N GLU A 103 13.55 -8.85 16.72
CA GLU A 103 13.41 -9.17 18.15
C GLU A 103 11.93 -9.30 18.58
N ALA A 104 11.02 -8.53 18.00
CA ALA A 104 9.59 -8.65 18.25
C ALA A 104 9.01 -9.97 17.71
N GLU A 105 9.39 -10.37 16.50
CA GLU A 105 8.96 -11.63 15.88
C GLU A 105 9.53 -12.85 16.62
N LYS A 106 10.77 -12.77 17.07
CA LYS A 106 11.42 -13.80 17.93
C LYS A 106 10.70 -13.96 19.27
N ARG A 107 10.32 -12.85 19.93
CA ARG A 107 9.52 -12.91 21.18
C ARG A 107 8.13 -13.50 20.96
N ALA A 108 7.55 -13.28 19.79
CA ALA A 108 6.25 -13.80 19.41
C ALA A 108 6.28 -15.26 18.91
N GLY A 109 7.46 -15.87 18.77
CA GLY A 109 7.62 -17.25 18.28
C GLY A 109 7.30 -17.43 16.80
N LEU A 110 7.41 -16.35 16.00
CA LEU A 110 7.06 -16.32 14.58
C LEU A 110 8.27 -16.52 13.64
N THR A 111 9.47 -16.60 14.20
CA THR A 111 10.72 -16.87 13.48
C THR A 111 11.27 -18.24 13.92
N ILE A 112 11.65 -19.09 12.95
CA ILE A 112 12.36 -20.36 13.19
C ILE A 112 13.81 -20.15 13.63
#